data_AF-A0A382E0K6-F1
#
_entry.id   AF-A0A382E0K6-F1
#
_cell.length_a   1.000
_cell.length_b   1.000
_cell.length_c   1.000
_cell.angle_alpha   90.00
_cell.angle_beta   90.00
_cell.angle_gamma   90.00
#
_symmetry.space_group_name_H-M   'P 1'
#
loop_
_entity.id
_entity.type
_entity.pdbx_description
1 polymer ?
#
loop_
_entity_poly.entity_id
_entity_poly.type
_entity_poly.pdbx_seq_one_letter_code
_entity_poly.pdbx_strand_id
1 'polypeptide(L)'
;ADLRTSGETAVSYEATLDWPADAFSFVSVVQDSSAGTAGTFTVDTSQVSEGKVSVSALDGSQLTESMSGMFDLNLSATPKVARGEVSEVKVEIGKMDDPDSQSLLNKMHVVPFSLCVDTSPLGDLTGDSSVGALDAVQILRSLVYLELQSGSTIAMGDVTGDGTVGVADAAQILRHIVDLPLPSDSRVDRSTVRTCPPS
;
A
#
# COMPACT_ATOMS: atom_id res chain seq x y z
N ALA A 1 -13.84 4.66 -1.63
CA ALA A 1 -15.20 5.17 -1.91
C ALA A 1 -15.55 6.19 -0.82
N ASP A 2 -16.25 7.28 -1.17
CA ASP A 2 -16.81 8.24 -0.22
C ASP A 2 -18.34 8.05 -0.23
N LEU A 3 -18.94 7.96 0.96
CA LEU A 3 -20.39 7.89 1.12
C LEU A 3 -20.88 9.18 1.76
N ARG A 4 -21.80 9.87 1.09
CA ARG A 4 -22.42 11.09 1.60
C ARG A 4 -23.82 10.77 2.11
N THR A 5 -23.99 10.73 3.42
CA THR A 5 -25.28 10.56 4.09
C THR A 5 -25.54 11.75 5.01
N SER A 6 -26.81 12.08 5.23
CA SER A 6 -27.22 13.03 6.26
C SER A 6 -27.53 12.26 7.55
N GLY A 7 -26.62 12.30 8.53
CA GLY A 7 -26.78 11.65 9.84
C GLY A 7 -26.22 10.21 9.92
N GLU A 8 -26.18 9.69 11.15
CA GLU A 8 -25.68 8.36 11.51
C GLU A 8 -26.54 7.25 10.88
N THR A 9 -26.02 6.51 9.91
CA THR A 9 -26.71 5.34 9.32
C THR A 9 -25.86 4.09 9.48
N ALA A 10 -26.39 3.06 10.16
CA ALA A 10 -25.77 1.74 10.16
C ALA A 10 -25.84 1.14 8.75
N VAL A 11 -24.74 0.59 8.24
CA VAL A 11 -24.70 0.03 6.89
C VAL A 11 -24.12 -1.38 6.86
N SER A 12 -24.63 -2.19 5.94
CA SER A 12 -23.96 -3.39 5.45
C SER A 12 -23.41 -3.13 4.06
N TYR A 13 -22.28 -3.74 3.71
CA TYR A 13 -21.72 -3.59 2.37
C TYR A 13 -20.97 -4.83 1.90
N GLU A 14 -20.91 -5.00 0.58
CA GLU A 14 -20.10 -5.98 -0.13
C GLU A 14 -19.33 -5.26 -1.25
N ALA A 15 -18.01 -5.33 -1.19
CA ALA A 15 -17.07 -4.74 -2.12
C ALA A 15 -16.18 -5.82 -2.74
N THR A 16 -15.80 -5.65 -3.99
CA THR A 16 -14.81 -6.46 -4.69
C THR A 16 -13.72 -5.54 -5.21
N LEU A 17 -12.46 -5.91 -4.95
CA LEU A 17 -11.29 -5.24 -5.51
C LEU A 17 -10.62 -6.17 -6.49
N ASP A 18 -10.29 -5.63 -7.66
CA ASP A 18 -9.70 -6.35 -8.79
C ASP A 18 -8.44 -5.58 -9.24
N TRP A 19 -7.30 -6.27 -9.27
CA TRP A 19 -5.99 -5.74 -9.64
C TRP A 19 -5.28 -6.69 -10.61
N PRO A 20 -4.32 -6.19 -11.43
CA PRO A 20 -3.55 -7.04 -12.32
C PRO A 20 -2.63 -7.99 -11.52
N ALA A 21 -3.02 -9.26 -11.42
CA ALA A 21 -2.33 -10.29 -10.63
C ALA A 21 -0.93 -10.67 -11.17
N ASP A 22 -0.71 -10.44 -12.46
CA ASP A 22 0.60 -10.53 -13.09
C ASP A 22 1.54 -9.43 -12.61
N ALA A 23 0.99 -8.27 -12.26
CA ALA A 23 1.75 -7.13 -11.76
C ALA A 23 1.84 -7.05 -10.24
N PHE A 24 0.79 -7.43 -9.49
CA PHE A 24 0.77 -7.31 -8.03
C PHE A 24 0.33 -8.58 -7.33
N SER A 25 1.00 -8.87 -6.22
CA SER A 25 0.64 -9.95 -5.30
C SER A 25 -0.12 -9.41 -4.09
N PHE A 26 -1.13 -10.16 -3.68
CA PHE A 26 -1.89 -9.88 -2.47
C PHE A 26 -1.01 -9.97 -1.23
N VAL A 27 -1.11 -8.98 -0.32
CA VAL A 27 -0.48 -9.03 1.01
C VAL A 27 -1.57 -9.17 2.08
N SER A 28 -2.47 -8.20 2.16
CA SER A 28 -3.55 -8.20 3.16
C SER A 28 -4.64 -7.20 2.81
N VAL A 29 -5.84 -7.39 3.37
CA VAL A 29 -6.80 -6.31 3.57
C VAL A 29 -6.93 -6.07 5.06
N VAL A 30 -6.80 -4.82 5.49
CA VAL A 30 -6.92 -4.43 6.90
C VAL A 30 -8.09 -3.46 7.02
N GLN A 31 -8.92 -3.67 8.04
CA GLN A 31 -9.96 -2.70 8.37
C GLN A 31 -9.30 -1.44 8.93
N ASP A 32 -9.68 -0.26 8.41
CA ASP A 32 -9.14 0.99 8.91
C ASP A 32 -9.72 1.26 10.30
N SER A 33 -8.88 1.16 11.33
CA SER A 33 -9.28 1.39 12.73
C SER A 33 -9.76 2.82 13.01
N SER A 34 -9.40 3.79 12.17
CA SER A 34 -9.89 5.17 12.23
C SER A 34 -11.30 5.31 11.66
N ALA A 35 -11.77 4.32 10.91
CA ALA A 35 -13.11 4.26 10.34
C ALA A 35 -14.21 3.89 11.36
N GLY A 36 -13.91 3.82 12.67
CA GLY A 36 -14.92 3.71 13.73
C GLY A 36 -15.86 2.49 13.64
N THR A 37 -15.47 1.44 12.91
CA THR A 37 -16.36 0.33 12.56
C THR A 37 -16.35 -0.73 13.67
N ALA A 38 -17.49 -0.90 14.34
CA ALA A 38 -17.77 -1.87 15.40
C ALA A 38 -18.44 -3.18 14.90
N GLY A 39 -18.45 -3.42 13.58
CA GLY A 39 -19.11 -4.57 12.95
C GLY A 39 -18.19 -5.73 12.60
N THR A 40 -18.77 -6.82 12.08
CA THR A 40 -17.99 -8.00 11.65
C THR A 40 -17.44 -7.78 10.25
N PHE A 41 -16.13 -7.56 10.14
CA PHE A 41 -15.40 -7.45 8.87
C PHE A 41 -14.93 -8.82 8.38
N THR A 42 -15.29 -9.19 7.16
CA THR A 42 -14.93 -10.47 6.53
C THR A 42 -14.24 -10.21 5.19
N VAL A 43 -13.16 -10.94 4.93
CA VAL A 43 -12.38 -10.87 3.69
C VAL A 43 -12.35 -12.25 3.05
N ASP A 44 -12.88 -12.36 1.84
CA ASP A 44 -12.77 -13.56 1.00
C ASP A 44 -11.55 -13.45 0.09
N THR A 45 -10.57 -14.32 0.35
CA THR A 45 -9.30 -14.41 -0.38
C THR A 45 -9.24 -15.60 -1.34
N SER A 46 -10.36 -16.26 -1.61
CA SER A 46 -10.40 -17.44 -2.49
C SER A 46 -9.96 -17.16 -3.93
N GLN A 47 -10.07 -15.91 -4.39
CA GLN A 47 -9.72 -15.49 -5.76
C GLN A 47 -8.45 -14.63 -5.85
N VAL A 48 -7.59 -14.62 -4.83
CA VAL A 48 -6.37 -13.79 -4.85
C VAL A 48 -5.41 -14.17 -5.98
N SER A 49 -5.41 -15.42 -6.43
CA SER A 49 -4.61 -15.86 -7.59
C SER A 49 -5.08 -15.25 -8.91
N GLU A 50 -6.32 -14.78 -8.96
CA GLU A 50 -6.91 -14.09 -10.10
C GLU A 50 -6.83 -12.57 -9.96
N GLY A 51 -6.21 -12.07 -8.88
CA GLY A 51 -6.10 -10.63 -8.61
C GLY A 51 -7.37 -10.06 -7.99
N LYS A 52 -8.14 -10.88 -7.27
CA LYS A 52 -9.43 -10.47 -6.72
C LYS A 52 -9.54 -10.78 -5.23
N VAL A 53 -10.14 -9.85 -4.50
CA VAL A 53 -10.56 -10.05 -3.10
C VAL A 53 -11.94 -9.43 -2.92
N SER A 54 -12.79 -10.11 -2.13
CA SER A 54 -14.08 -9.55 -1.74
C SER A 54 -14.05 -9.22 -0.25
N VAL A 55 -14.67 -8.10 0.10
CA VAL A 55 -14.71 -7.53 1.44
C VAL A 55 -16.16 -7.28 1.79
N SER A 56 -16.60 -7.77 2.94
CA SER A 56 -17.95 -7.52 3.43
C SER A 56 -17.91 -7.11 4.89
N ALA A 57 -18.75 -6.15 5.29
CA ALA A 57 -19.04 -5.91 6.68
C ALA A 57 -20.53 -6.08 6.96
N LEU A 58 -20.83 -6.84 8.00
CA LEU A 58 -22.17 -7.03 8.52
C LEU A 58 -22.28 -6.29 9.85
N ASP A 59 -23.22 -5.34 9.86
CA ASP A 59 -23.78 -4.65 11.03
C ASP A 59 -22.74 -4.08 12.02
N GLY A 60 -22.54 -2.76 12.00
CA GLY A 60 -21.78 -2.10 13.07
C GLY A 60 -21.02 -0.82 12.74
N SER A 61 -21.43 -0.01 11.78
CA SER A 61 -20.94 1.38 11.74
C SER A 61 -22.01 2.37 11.40
N GLN A 62 -22.24 3.30 12.31
CA GLN A 62 -22.83 4.58 11.97
C GLN A 62 -21.84 5.31 11.05
N LEU A 63 -22.19 5.45 9.78
CA LEU A 63 -21.45 6.38 8.91
C LEU A 63 -21.85 7.79 9.33
N THR A 64 -20.94 8.53 9.98
CA THR A 64 -21.06 9.97 10.21
C THR A 64 -20.44 10.73 9.04
N GLU A 65 -20.78 12.01 8.88
CA GLU A 65 -20.39 12.90 7.76
C GLU A 65 -19.03 12.56 7.12
N SER A 66 -19.05 12.18 5.82
CA SER A 66 -17.90 11.79 4.97
C SER A 66 -16.78 11.01 5.68
N MET A 67 -16.91 9.69 5.75
CA MET A 67 -15.80 8.82 6.12
C MET A 67 -14.83 8.62 4.95
N SER A 68 -13.56 8.98 5.15
CA SER A 68 -12.47 8.63 4.24
C SER A 68 -11.86 7.29 4.67
N GLY A 69 -11.99 6.25 3.84
CA GLY A 69 -11.37 4.95 4.07
C GLY A 69 -12.23 4.03 4.93
N MET A 70 -12.62 2.86 4.39
CA MET A 70 -13.32 1.81 5.14
C MET A 70 -12.39 0.62 5.43
N PHE A 71 -11.37 0.46 4.59
CA PHE A 71 -10.35 -0.58 4.67
C PHE A 71 -9.14 -0.14 3.84
N ASP A 72 -8.00 -0.71 4.16
CA ASP A 72 -6.74 -0.60 3.43
C ASP A 72 -6.47 -1.91 2.68
N LEU A 73 -6.21 -1.81 1.37
CA LEU A 73 -5.72 -2.92 0.56
C LEU A 73 -4.20 -2.80 0.43
N ASN A 74 -3.47 -3.78 0.99
CA ASN A 74 -2.02 -3.86 0.88
C ASN A 74 -1.66 -4.87 -0.22
N LEU A 75 -0.91 -4.38 -1.22
CA LEU A 75 -0.37 -5.16 -2.32
C LEU A 75 1.15 -4.98 -2.38
N SER A 76 1.84 -5.92 -3.03
CA SER A 76 3.25 -5.83 -3.34
C SER A 76 3.48 -6.04 -4.83
N ALA A 77 4.41 -5.28 -5.44
CA ALA A 77 4.76 -5.48 -6.84
C ALA A 77 5.40 -6.86 -7.03
N THR A 78 5.03 -7.55 -8.11
CA THR A 78 5.72 -8.78 -8.49
C THR A 78 7.09 -8.43 -9.07
N PRO A 79 8.10 -9.32 -8.97
CA PRO A 79 9.45 -9.04 -9.45
C PRO A 79 9.57 -8.77 -10.96
N LYS A 80 8.51 -9.03 -11.75
CA LYS A 80 8.52 -8.89 -13.22
C LYS A 80 8.00 -7.53 -13.70
N VAL A 81 7.42 -6.73 -12.82
CA VAL A 81 6.85 -5.42 -13.15
C VAL A 81 7.95 -4.41 -13.38
N ALA A 82 7.82 -3.63 -14.44
CA ALA A 82 8.78 -2.58 -14.73
C ALA A 82 8.63 -1.42 -13.73
N ARG A 83 9.75 -0.82 -13.31
CA ARG A 83 9.70 0.41 -12.53
C ARG A 83 9.05 1.53 -13.34
N GLY A 84 8.21 2.34 -12.69
CA GLY A 84 7.39 3.36 -13.36
C GLY A 84 6.11 2.83 -14.01
N GLU A 85 5.82 1.53 -13.90
CA GLU A 85 4.58 0.95 -14.41
C GLU A 85 3.37 1.46 -13.62
N VAL A 86 2.29 1.76 -14.36
CA VAL A 86 1.02 2.25 -13.83
C VAL A 86 -0.04 1.20 -14.11
N SER A 87 -0.78 0.82 -13.08
CA SER A 87 -1.83 -0.18 -13.15
C SER A 87 -3.11 0.31 -12.49
N GLU A 88 -4.24 0.13 -13.16
CA GLU A 88 -5.55 0.46 -12.58
C GLU A 88 -5.97 -0.60 -11.56
N VAL A 89 -6.51 -0.16 -10.42
CA VAL A 89 -7.23 -1.04 -9.49
C VAL A 89 -8.70 -0.74 -9.60
N LYS A 90 -9.48 -1.76 -9.97
CA LYS A 90 -10.93 -1.65 -10.08
C LYS A 90 -11.56 -1.95 -8.74
N VAL A 91 -12.48 -1.08 -8.34
CA VAL A 91 -13.28 -1.24 -7.13
C VAL A 91 -14.74 -1.30 -7.54
N GLU A 92 -15.38 -2.43 -7.27
CA GLU A 92 -16.80 -2.64 -7.50
C GLU A 92 -17.49 -2.81 -6.15
N ILE A 93 -18.60 -2.11 -5.93
CA ILE A 93 -19.41 -2.27 -4.73
C ILE A 93 -20.71 -2.96 -5.17
N GLY A 94 -20.84 -4.24 -4.84
CA GLY A 94 -21.95 -5.08 -5.26
C GLY A 94 -23.22 -4.80 -4.46
N LYS A 95 -23.07 -4.41 -3.19
CA LYS A 95 -24.19 -4.18 -2.28
C LYS A 95 -23.84 -3.15 -1.22
N MET A 96 -24.79 -2.28 -0.92
CA MET A 96 -24.71 -1.38 0.23
C MET A 96 -26.12 -1.04 0.69
N ASP A 97 -26.50 -1.47 1.89
CA ASP A 97 -27.86 -1.34 2.41
C ASP A 97 -27.87 -0.74 3.83
N ASP A 98 -28.94 -0.02 4.15
CA ASP A 98 -29.26 0.44 5.50
C ASP A 98 -29.85 -0.70 6.38
N PRO A 99 -30.17 -0.46 7.68
CA PRO A 99 -30.69 -1.51 8.55
C PRO A 99 -32.08 -2.02 8.13
N ASP A 100 -32.81 -1.21 7.35
CA ASP A 100 -34.11 -1.55 6.80
C ASP A 100 -34.00 -2.24 5.42
N SER A 101 -32.78 -2.64 5.01
CA SER A 101 -32.48 -3.27 3.72
C SER A 101 -32.77 -2.39 2.49
N GLN A 102 -32.72 -1.06 2.64
CA GLN A 102 -32.82 -0.14 1.51
C GLN A 102 -31.44 0.11 0.91
N SER A 103 -31.36 0.05 -0.42
CA SER A 103 -30.11 0.27 -1.14
C SER A 103 -29.63 1.72 -1.03
N LEU A 104 -28.35 1.87 -0.69
CA LEU A 104 -27.62 3.12 -0.59
C LEU A 104 -26.61 3.31 -1.74
N LEU A 105 -26.58 2.41 -2.73
CA LEU A 105 -25.63 2.46 -3.86
C LEU A 105 -25.71 3.78 -4.64
N ASN A 106 -26.91 4.39 -4.73
CA ASN A 106 -27.11 5.67 -5.40
C ASN A 106 -26.53 6.89 -4.64
N LYS A 107 -26.12 6.72 -3.38
CA LYS A 107 -25.49 7.76 -2.55
C LYS A 107 -23.97 7.65 -2.50
N MET A 108 -23.41 6.68 -3.22
CA MET A 108 -22.01 6.32 -3.14
C MET A 108 -21.23 6.86 -4.33
N HIS A 109 -20.06 7.41 -4.03
CA HIS A 109 -19.10 7.82 -5.03
C HIS A 109 -17.83 6.96 -4.90
N VAL A 110 -17.61 6.09 -5.87
CA VAL A 110 -16.38 5.30 -5.97
C VAL A 110 -15.39 6.10 -6.80
N VAL A 111 -14.29 6.52 -6.17
CA VAL A 111 -13.18 7.18 -6.86
C VAL A 111 -12.24 6.08 -7.36
N PRO A 112 -11.99 5.97 -8.67
CA PRO A 112 -10.98 5.06 -9.19
C PRO A 112 -9.59 5.52 -8.74
N PHE A 113 -8.67 4.58 -8.58
CA PHE A 113 -7.28 4.88 -8.33
C PHE A 113 -6.38 3.93 -9.10
N SER A 114 -5.16 4.37 -9.35
CA SER A 114 -4.13 3.56 -9.98
C SER A 114 -2.97 3.35 -9.01
N LEU A 115 -2.26 2.25 -9.17
CA LEU A 115 -1.02 1.95 -8.49
C LEU A 115 0.15 2.24 -9.42
N CYS A 116 1.17 2.83 -8.86
CA CYS A 116 2.42 3.17 -9.51
C CYS A 116 3.52 2.36 -8.83
N VAL A 117 4.34 1.68 -9.62
CA VAL A 117 5.62 1.13 -9.15
C VAL A 117 6.66 2.23 -9.21
N ASP A 118 7.34 2.48 -8.11
CA ASP A 118 8.33 3.54 -8.04
C ASP A 118 9.51 3.30 -8.97
N THR A 119 10.02 4.40 -9.52
CA THR A 119 11.22 4.40 -10.37
C THR A 119 12.48 4.10 -9.59
N SER A 120 12.52 4.53 -8.33
CA SER A 120 13.63 4.29 -7.40
C SER A 120 13.29 3.13 -6.46
N PRO A 121 14.20 2.16 -6.30
CA PRO A 121 14.01 1.05 -5.37
C PRO A 121 14.37 1.43 -3.93
N LEU A 122 13.98 0.59 -2.98
CA LEU A 122 14.51 0.65 -1.61
C LEU A 122 16.03 0.44 -1.63
N GLY A 123 16.73 1.31 -0.92
CA GLY A 123 18.20 1.37 -0.92
C GLY A 123 18.79 2.36 -1.94
N ASP A 124 18.01 2.97 -2.84
CA ASP A 124 18.45 4.09 -3.68
C ASP A 124 18.22 5.41 -2.95
N LEU A 125 19.21 5.84 -2.17
CA LEU A 125 19.18 7.09 -1.43
C LEU A 125 19.66 8.26 -2.26
N THR A 126 20.39 8.02 -3.35
CA THR A 126 20.92 9.07 -4.24
C THR A 126 19.96 9.50 -5.33
N GLY A 127 18.91 8.72 -5.59
CA GLY A 127 17.91 8.97 -6.62
C GLY A 127 18.42 8.68 -8.04
N ASP A 128 19.51 7.92 -8.17
CA ASP A 128 20.11 7.57 -9.47
C ASP A 128 19.51 6.29 -10.10
N SER A 129 18.43 5.79 -9.49
CA SER A 129 17.70 4.58 -9.88
C SER A 129 18.48 3.27 -9.69
N SER A 130 19.62 3.30 -9.00
CA SER A 130 20.45 2.14 -8.70
C SER A 130 20.75 2.05 -7.20
N VAL A 131 20.94 0.84 -6.69
CA VAL A 131 21.41 0.63 -5.31
C VAL A 131 22.92 0.42 -5.33
N GLY A 132 23.66 1.39 -4.81
CA GLY A 132 25.12 1.44 -4.87
C GLY A 132 25.78 1.85 -3.55
N ALA A 133 27.12 1.89 -3.58
CA ALA A 133 27.91 2.14 -2.37
C ALA A 133 27.69 3.55 -1.81
N LEU A 134 27.34 4.50 -2.67
CA LEU A 134 27.02 5.87 -2.26
C LEU A 134 25.77 5.91 -1.39
N ASP A 135 24.79 5.04 -1.62
CA ASP A 135 23.56 4.97 -0.83
C ASP A 135 23.83 4.50 0.60
N ALA A 136 24.64 3.44 0.76
CA ALA A 136 25.11 3.01 2.08
C ALA A 136 25.90 4.11 2.80
N VAL A 137 26.73 4.86 2.06
CA VAL A 137 27.47 6.00 2.63
C VAL A 137 26.51 7.10 3.11
N GLN A 138 25.41 7.39 2.41
CA GLN A 138 24.42 8.37 2.88
C GLN A 138 23.81 7.99 4.23
N ILE A 139 23.48 6.71 4.44
CA ILE A 139 23.00 6.21 5.74
C ILE A 139 24.07 6.40 6.82
N LEU A 140 25.31 5.99 6.54
CA LEU A 140 26.40 6.11 7.50
C LEU A 140 26.71 7.57 7.85
N ARG A 141 26.58 8.50 6.90
CA ARG A 141 26.70 9.95 7.13
C ARG A 141 25.61 10.46 8.06
N SER A 142 24.33 10.12 7.81
CA SER A 142 23.23 10.60 8.65
C SER A 142 23.35 10.12 10.10
N LEU A 143 23.87 8.91 10.32
CA LEU A 143 24.07 8.36 11.67
C LEU A 143 25.10 9.13 12.50
N VAL A 144 26.04 9.81 11.86
CA VAL A 144 27.03 10.67 12.53
C VAL A 144 26.71 12.16 12.37
N TYR A 145 25.44 12.48 12.06
CA TYR A 145 24.93 13.86 11.91
C TYR A 145 25.63 14.68 10.82
N LEU A 146 26.19 14.01 9.81
CA LEU A 146 26.68 14.68 8.62
C LEU A 146 25.53 14.92 7.65
N GLU A 147 25.57 16.07 6.97
CA GLU A 147 24.60 16.39 5.92
C GLU A 147 24.61 15.32 4.82
N LEU A 148 23.43 15.00 4.31
CA LEU A 148 23.31 14.15 3.12
C LEU A 148 23.89 14.89 1.91
N GLN A 149 24.34 14.12 0.92
CA GLN A 149 24.65 14.67 -0.39
C GLN A 149 23.41 15.35 -0.98
N SER A 150 23.60 16.44 -1.73
CA SER A 150 22.50 17.15 -2.38
C SER A 150 21.67 16.21 -3.26
N GLY A 151 20.35 16.22 -3.07
CA GLY A 151 19.41 15.35 -3.78
C GLY A 151 19.18 14.00 -3.09
N SER A 152 20.00 13.63 -2.11
CA SER A 152 19.81 12.38 -1.38
C SER A 152 18.73 12.46 -0.31
N THR A 153 18.09 11.33 -0.03
CA THR A 153 17.06 11.19 1.01
C THR A 153 17.20 9.87 1.75
N ILE A 154 16.97 9.88 3.07
CA ILE A 154 16.92 8.66 3.88
C ILE A 154 15.60 7.91 3.76
N ALA A 155 14.59 8.47 3.07
CA ALA A 155 13.25 7.88 2.99
C ALA A 155 13.24 6.46 2.40
N MET A 156 14.20 6.14 1.54
CA MET A 156 14.33 4.81 0.90
C MET A 156 15.30 3.88 1.65
N GLY A 157 15.82 4.30 2.82
CA GLY A 157 16.93 3.63 3.49
C GLY A 157 16.56 2.49 4.44
N ASP A 158 15.28 2.32 4.79
CA ASP A 158 14.84 1.22 5.68
C ASP A 158 14.66 -0.08 4.86
N VAL A 159 15.79 -0.67 4.49
CA VAL A 159 15.84 -1.91 3.70
C VAL A 159 15.69 -3.15 4.59
N THR A 160 15.83 -3.01 5.90
CA THR A 160 15.54 -4.07 6.88
C THR A 160 14.05 -4.18 7.18
N GLY A 161 13.29 -3.09 7.03
CA GLY A 161 11.87 -3.01 7.38
C GLY A 161 11.62 -2.93 8.89
N ASP A 162 12.61 -2.52 9.68
CA ASP A 162 12.48 -2.41 11.14
C ASP A 162 11.89 -1.06 11.60
N GLY A 163 11.60 -0.16 10.65
CA GLY A 163 11.05 1.17 10.90
C GLY A 163 12.11 2.21 11.22
N THR A 164 13.39 1.85 11.18
CA THR A 164 14.51 2.77 11.39
C THR A 164 15.52 2.65 10.25
N VAL A 165 16.23 3.76 9.96
CA VAL A 165 17.31 3.76 8.97
C VAL A 165 18.64 3.82 9.70
N GLY A 166 19.42 2.75 9.62
CA GLY A 166 20.64 2.61 10.41
C GLY A 166 21.71 1.67 9.85
N VAL A 167 22.62 1.24 10.73
CA VAL A 167 23.81 0.46 10.33
C VAL A 167 23.42 -0.88 9.71
N ALA A 168 22.33 -1.48 10.18
CA ALA A 168 21.81 -2.73 9.64
C ALA A 168 21.43 -2.57 8.15
N ASP A 169 20.77 -1.46 7.80
CA ASP A 169 20.40 -1.14 6.43
C ASP A 169 21.61 -0.90 5.53
N ALA A 170 22.56 -0.08 5.98
CA ALA A 170 23.80 0.17 5.26
C ALA A 170 24.58 -1.13 5.02
N ALA A 171 24.62 -2.03 6.00
CA ALA A 171 25.25 -3.33 5.85
C ALA A 171 24.54 -4.22 4.82
N GLN A 172 23.21 -4.23 4.78
CA GLN A 172 22.47 -5.00 3.76
C GLN A 172 22.70 -4.42 2.35
N ILE A 173 22.71 -3.10 2.18
CA ILE A 173 23.08 -2.45 0.90
C ILE A 173 24.50 -2.87 0.47
N LEU A 174 25.47 -2.80 1.38
CA LEU A 174 26.84 -3.22 1.09
C LEU A 174 26.95 -4.70 0.71
N ARG A 175 26.18 -5.58 1.37
CA ARG A 175 26.10 -7.01 1.01
C ARG A 175 25.53 -7.21 -0.39
N HIS A 176 24.47 -6.49 -0.74
CA HIS A 176 23.85 -6.55 -2.07
C HIS A 176 24.85 -6.18 -3.18
N ILE A 177 25.61 -5.10 -2.98
CA ILE A 177 26.60 -4.61 -3.97
C ILE A 177 27.70 -5.64 -4.28
N VAL A 178 28.01 -6.51 -3.33
CA VAL A 178 29.04 -7.56 -3.48
C VAL A 178 28.45 -8.96 -3.66
N ASP A 179 27.16 -9.06 -4.01
CA ASP A 179 26.43 -10.31 -4.24
C ASP A 179 26.48 -11.29 -3.05
N LEU A 180 26.57 -10.77 -1.82
CA LEU A 180 26.48 -11.61 -0.61
C LEU A 180 25.02 -11.94 -0.31
N PRO A 181 24.73 -13.16 0.20
CA PRO A 181 23.37 -13.55 0.57
C PRO A 181 22.71 -12.54 1.51
N LEU A 182 21.50 -12.12 1.17
CA LEU A 182 20.70 -11.24 2.01
C LEU A 182 19.76 -12.05 2.93
N PRO A 183 19.42 -11.54 4.12
CA PRO A 183 18.30 -12.06 4.90
C PRO A 183 17.01 -12.13 4.05
N SER A 184 16.14 -13.11 4.33
CA SER A 184 14.91 -13.33 3.55
C SER A 184 13.92 -12.16 3.59
N ASP A 185 13.96 -11.41 4.68
CA ASP A 185 13.19 -10.19 4.93
C ASP A 185 13.85 -8.93 4.35
N SER A 186 15.07 -9.03 3.82
CA SER A 186 15.76 -7.90 3.18
C SER A 186 14.93 -7.33 2.03
N ARG A 187 14.85 -6.01 2.00
CA ARG A 187 14.09 -5.22 1.03
C ARG A 187 15.00 -4.45 0.08
N VAL A 188 16.31 -4.67 0.11
CA VAL A 188 17.27 -4.02 -0.80
C VAL A 188 16.86 -4.28 -2.25
N ASP A 189 16.88 -3.22 -3.06
CA ASP A 189 16.54 -3.21 -4.49
C ASP A 189 15.06 -3.56 -4.79
N ARG A 190 14.21 -3.71 -3.76
CA ARG A 190 12.78 -3.93 -3.97
C ARG A 190 12.10 -2.65 -4.42
N SER A 191 11.25 -2.77 -5.43
CA SER A 191 10.37 -1.70 -5.85
C SER A 191 9.30 -1.42 -4.79
N THR A 192 9.03 -0.14 -4.53
CA THR A 192 7.88 0.30 -3.73
C THR A 192 6.67 0.52 -4.61
N VAL A 193 5.49 0.32 -4.04
CA VAL A 193 4.20 0.54 -4.70
C VAL A 193 3.46 1.63 -3.95
N ARG A 194 2.89 2.57 -4.68
CA ARG A 194 2.05 3.63 -4.13
C ARG A 194 0.85 3.89 -5.01
N THR A 195 -0.14 4.62 -4.49
CA THR A 195 -1.18 5.21 -5.34
C THR A 195 -0.58 6.27 -6.25
N CYS A 196 -1.01 6.29 -7.50
CA CYS A 196 -0.61 7.31 -8.46
C CYS A 196 -1.28 8.66 -8.09
N PRO A 197 -0.61 9.80 -8.36
CA PRO A 197 -1.24 11.11 -8.24
C PRO A 197 -2.48 11.19 -9.15
N PRO A 198 -3.55 11.89 -8.74
CA PRO A 198 -4.65 12.21 -9.65
C PRO A 198 -4.10 13.05 -10.81
N SER A 199 -4.45 12.67 -12.04
CA SER A 199 -4.10 13.38 -13.28
C SER A 199 -4.79 14.74 -13.39
#